data_AF-A0A520DJS4-F1
#
_entry.id   AF-A0A520DJS4-F1
#
_cell.length_a   1.000
_cell.length_b   1.000
_cell.length_c   1.000
_cell.angle_alpha   90.00
_cell.angle_beta   90.00
_cell.angle_gamma   90.00
#
_symmetry.space_group_name_H-M   'P 1'
#
loop_
_entity.id
_entity.type
_entity.pdbx_description
1 polymer ?
#
loop_
_entity_poly.entity_id
_entity_poly.type
_entity_poly.pdbx_seq_one_letter_code
_entity_poly.pdbx_strand_id
1 'polypeptide(L)'
;MKKLFTFFLSLLIINVSFGQFSGGTGSLASPYKISTLNDLKLLSESPQYWSKSFIQTQDIDATETKNWNYGSGFLPIGRPTDLAPYFWGTYDGRRYAIKNLYINNLDLDYTGLFSYTFCSSSTFDIQGINLVNADITGKSVVGGIVGLNYAYTKNCSVTGKIKGLNYVGGIAGIQYYSVNNSFSYCQITGMDVIGGIAGIKYFGVISNSYSSSDLIGNSQIGGLAGNSNSALIKNSYARGKINGNSSLNGLLSGNLSTSTVVTNSFWNKDISGISTSVGGGSGLSTNEMFLITTYTSKGWDFVDETINGTENIWKMDTFNINDGYPIFNYQNANLSVDDRNSSFNIVYPNPAMQYLNFKKPLKSVIVYDLMGRKQFAGRLQVCLDVSRTVLLRLLAFL
;
A
#
# COMPACT_ATOMS: atom_id res chain seq x y z
N MET A 1 -5.29 -40.97 69.67
CA MET A 1 -5.93 -40.92 68.34
C MET A 1 -5.82 -39.51 67.77
N LYS A 2 -5.01 -39.31 66.73
CA LYS A 2 -5.11 -38.21 65.74
C LYS A 2 -4.13 -38.55 64.61
N LYS A 3 -4.63 -39.14 63.53
CA LYS A 3 -3.85 -39.40 62.30
C LYS A 3 -3.83 -38.10 61.50
N LEU A 4 -2.64 -37.58 61.22
CA LEU A 4 -2.42 -36.44 60.34
C LEU A 4 -2.47 -36.96 58.90
N PHE A 5 -3.49 -36.58 58.14
CA PHE A 5 -3.63 -36.90 56.72
C PHE A 5 -3.01 -35.74 55.91
N THR A 6 -1.81 -35.95 55.39
CA THR A 6 -1.18 -35.01 54.45
C THR A 6 -1.78 -35.22 53.06
N PHE A 7 -2.62 -34.29 52.63
CA PHE A 7 -3.14 -34.24 51.25
C PHE A 7 -2.04 -33.64 50.35
N PHE A 8 -1.44 -34.45 49.48
CA PHE A 8 -0.64 -33.94 48.37
C PHE A 8 -1.59 -33.38 47.32
N LEU A 9 -1.68 -32.05 47.24
CA LEU A 9 -2.33 -31.38 46.13
C LEU A 9 -1.40 -31.49 44.91
N SER A 10 -1.61 -32.50 44.07
CA SER A 10 -0.89 -32.61 42.80
C SER A 10 -1.37 -31.49 41.87
N LEU A 11 -0.50 -30.52 41.62
CA LEU A 11 -0.72 -29.45 40.66
C LEU A 11 -0.88 -30.08 39.26
N LEU A 12 -2.10 -30.11 38.74
CA LEU A 12 -2.38 -30.54 37.38
C LEU A 12 -1.85 -29.45 36.44
N ILE A 13 -0.63 -29.63 35.91
CA ILE A 13 -0.10 -28.77 34.87
C ILE A 13 -0.89 -29.08 33.60
N ILE A 14 -1.92 -28.30 33.33
CA ILE A 14 -2.59 -28.28 32.04
C ILE A 14 -1.56 -27.71 31.06
N ASN A 15 -0.89 -28.58 30.31
CA ASN A 15 -0.14 -28.18 29.13
C ASN A 15 -1.15 -27.67 28.11
N VAL A 16 -1.47 -26.38 28.18
CA VAL A 16 -2.16 -25.70 27.08
C VAL A 16 -1.19 -25.77 25.90
N SER A 17 -1.51 -26.58 24.91
CA SER A 17 -0.82 -26.57 23.62
C SER A 17 -1.02 -25.17 23.04
N PHE A 18 -0.01 -24.31 23.20
CA PHE A 18 0.04 -23.06 22.47
C PHE A 18 0.10 -23.42 20.98
N GLY A 19 -0.77 -22.80 20.18
CA GLY A 19 -0.67 -22.91 18.74
C GLY A 19 0.76 -22.59 18.32
N GLN A 20 1.36 -23.45 17.51
CA GLN A 20 2.72 -23.25 17.04
C GLN A 20 2.66 -22.57 15.67
N PHE A 21 3.46 -21.51 15.49
CA PHE A 21 3.68 -20.95 14.16
C PHE A 21 4.26 -22.00 13.21
N SER A 22 4.11 -21.82 11.90
CA SER A 22 4.67 -22.68 10.84
C SER A 22 6.20 -22.85 10.83
N GLY A 23 6.92 -22.31 11.82
CA GLY A 23 8.34 -22.53 12.07
C GLY A 23 9.02 -21.30 12.67
N GLY A 24 10.31 -21.45 13.00
CA GLY A 24 11.12 -20.39 13.61
C GLY A 24 11.05 -20.36 15.14
N THR A 25 11.87 -19.51 15.76
CA THR A 25 11.92 -19.32 17.21
C THR A 25 11.58 -17.89 17.66
N GLY A 26 11.25 -17.01 16.70
CA GLY A 26 10.92 -15.61 16.95
C GLY A 26 12.13 -14.71 17.23
N SER A 27 13.35 -15.22 17.04
CA SER A 27 14.58 -14.42 17.07
C SER A 27 14.83 -13.78 15.70
N LEU A 28 15.67 -12.73 15.64
CA LEU A 28 16.03 -12.11 14.36
C LEU A 28 16.68 -13.10 13.37
N ALA A 29 17.47 -14.04 13.87
CA ALA A 29 18.13 -15.07 13.05
C ALA A 29 17.18 -16.23 12.65
N SER A 30 16.09 -16.41 13.38
CA SER A 30 15.08 -17.43 13.10
C SER A 30 13.68 -16.87 13.41
N PRO A 31 13.17 -15.95 12.56
CA PRO A 31 11.86 -15.34 12.75
C PRO A 31 10.74 -16.39 12.70
N TYR A 32 9.65 -16.15 13.43
CA TYR A 32 8.46 -16.97 13.29
C TYR A 32 7.88 -16.85 11.88
N LYS A 33 7.51 -17.98 11.29
CA LYS A 33 6.97 -18.03 9.93
C LYS A 33 5.46 -17.83 9.95
N ILE A 34 4.98 -16.82 9.23
CA ILE A 34 3.56 -16.63 8.94
C ILE A 34 3.30 -17.23 7.55
N SER A 35 2.79 -18.46 7.51
CA SER A 35 2.54 -19.20 6.25
C SER A 35 1.05 -19.43 5.98
N THR A 36 0.21 -19.27 7.01
CA THR A 36 -1.23 -19.56 6.97
C THR A 36 -2.04 -18.45 7.63
N LEU A 37 -3.35 -18.44 7.38
CA LEU A 37 -4.28 -17.56 8.11
C LEU A 37 -4.25 -17.84 9.62
N ASN A 38 -4.05 -19.09 10.04
CA ASN A 38 -3.95 -19.45 11.46
C ASN A 38 -2.68 -18.90 12.12
N ASP A 39 -1.54 -18.84 11.42
CA ASP A 39 -0.34 -18.18 11.95
C ASP A 39 -0.58 -16.69 12.17
N LEU A 40 -1.27 -16.04 11.23
CA LEU A 40 -1.61 -14.62 11.34
C LEU A 40 -2.59 -14.36 12.50
N LYS A 41 -3.57 -15.25 12.68
CA LYS A 41 -4.48 -15.23 13.83
C LYS A 41 -3.73 -15.40 15.15
N LEU A 42 -2.84 -16.38 15.22
CA LEU A 42 -2.02 -16.64 16.40
C LEU A 42 -1.21 -15.39 16.78
N LEU A 43 -0.58 -14.72 15.82
CA LEU A 43 0.12 -13.45 16.04
C LEU A 43 -0.82 -12.37 16.59
N SER A 44 -2.01 -12.22 16.01
CA SER A 44 -3.02 -11.26 16.46
C SER A 44 -3.51 -11.51 17.90
N GLU A 45 -3.69 -12.77 18.28
CA GLU A 45 -4.33 -13.15 19.54
C GLU A 45 -3.33 -13.48 20.67
N SER A 46 -2.02 -13.42 20.41
CA SER A 46 -0.97 -13.78 21.36
C SER A 46 0.03 -12.65 21.63
N PRO A 47 -0.33 -11.69 22.51
CA PRO A 47 0.51 -10.52 22.82
C PRO A 47 1.91 -10.86 23.34
N GLN A 48 2.11 -12.04 23.95
CA GLN A 48 3.41 -12.52 24.40
C GLN A 48 4.45 -12.67 23.27
N TYR A 49 4.02 -12.73 22.00
CA TYR A 49 4.91 -12.79 20.84
C TYR A 49 5.17 -11.43 20.19
N TRP A 50 4.53 -10.34 20.62
CA TRP A 50 4.64 -9.03 19.96
C TRP A 50 5.99 -8.34 20.10
N SER A 51 6.95 -8.94 20.80
CA SER A 51 8.36 -8.55 20.86
C SER A 51 9.25 -9.31 19.88
N LYS A 52 8.69 -10.29 19.16
CA LYS A 52 9.44 -11.27 18.36
C LYS A 52 9.52 -10.86 16.90
N SER A 53 10.38 -11.54 16.15
CA SER A 53 10.54 -11.33 14.72
C SER A 53 9.66 -12.28 13.91
N PHE A 54 9.07 -11.77 12.84
CA PHE A 54 8.16 -12.50 11.96
C PHE A 54 8.55 -12.36 10.49
N ILE A 55 8.37 -13.43 9.73
CA ILE A 55 8.59 -13.47 8.28
C ILE A 55 7.43 -14.19 7.60
N GLN A 56 6.81 -13.54 6.61
CA GLN A 56 5.78 -14.17 5.80
C GLN A 56 6.43 -15.01 4.70
N THR A 57 5.90 -16.21 4.47
CA THR A 57 6.50 -17.19 3.54
C THR A 57 5.58 -17.57 2.39
N GLN A 58 4.30 -17.19 2.46
CA GLN A 58 3.29 -17.48 1.46
C GLN A 58 2.23 -16.36 1.42
N ASP A 59 1.48 -16.31 0.32
CA ASP A 59 0.22 -15.54 0.27
C ASP A 59 -0.77 -16.10 1.30
N ILE A 60 -1.54 -15.21 1.94
CA ILE A 60 -2.55 -15.54 2.94
C ILE A 60 -3.90 -15.05 2.40
N ASP A 61 -4.88 -15.96 2.29
CA ASP A 61 -6.28 -15.58 2.08
C ASP A 61 -6.93 -15.35 3.44
N ALA A 62 -7.31 -14.10 3.73
CA ALA A 62 -7.94 -13.67 4.98
C ALA A 62 -9.45 -13.46 4.84
N THR A 63 -10.10 -13.99 3.79
CA THR A 63 -11.55 -13.85 3.57
C THR A 63 -12.38 -14.29 4.78
N GLU A 64 -11.94 -15.33 5.49
CA GLU A 64 -12.63 -15.85 6.67
C GLU A 64 -12.72 -14.84 7.82
N THR A 65 -11.79 -13.87 7.88
CA THR A 65 -11.75 -12.87 8.96
C THR A 65 -13.05 -12.09 9.10
N LYS A 66 -13.83 -11.94 8.03
CA LYS A 66 -15.16 -11.31 8.05
C LYS A 66 -16.14 -11.94 9.04
N ASN A 67 -15.98 -13.24 9.34
CA ASN A 67 -16.85 -13.97 10.26
C ASN A 67 -16.26 -14.05 11.68
N TRP A 68 -15.06 -13.51 11.92
CA TRP A 68 -14.42 -13.53 13.22
C TRP A 68 -15.00 -12.45 14.14
N ASN A 69 -14.86 -12.67 15.45
CA ASN A 69 -15.19 -11.68 16.49
C ASN A 69 -16.60 -11.09 16.35
N TYR A 70 -17.60 -11.96 16.19
CA TYR A 70 -19.01 -11.59 16.02
C TYR A 70 -19.26 -10.66 14.82
N GLY A 71 -18.46 -10.80 13.76
CA GLY A 71 -18.55 -9.97 12.55
C GLY A 71 -17.70 -8.70 12.58
N SER A 72 -17.00 -8.42 13.69
CA SER A 72 -16.09 -7.27 13.79
C SER A 72 -14.76 -7.48 13.05
N GLY A 73 -14.50 -8.69 12.56
CA GLY A 73 -13.32 -8.95 11.73
C GLY A 73 -12.09 -9.43 12.48
N PHE A 74 -10.95 -9.28 11.85
CA PHE A 74 -9.63 -9.54 12.44
C PHE A 74 -9.33 -8.58 13.61
N LEU A 75 -8.75 -9.09 14.70
CA LEU A 75 -8.27 -8.23 15.79
C LEU A 75 -6.91 -7.63 15.39
N PRO A 76 -6.74 -6.30 15.38
CA PRO A 76 -5.44 -5.69 15.06
C PRO A 76 -4.30 -6.19 15.97
N ILE A 77 -3.12 -6.39 15.38
CA ILE A 77 -1.89 -6.78 16.09
C ILE A 77 -1.34 -5.57 16.84
N GLY A 78 -0.89 -5.72 18.09
CA GLY A 78 -0.38 -4.59 18.86
C GLY A 78 -1.47 -3.67 19.42
N ARG A 79 -2.72 -4.14 19.52
CA ARG A 79 -3.76 -3.42 20.28
C ARG A 79 -3.40 -3.42 21.77
N PRO A 80 -3.65 -2.36 22.54
CA PRO A 80 -3.34 -2.36 23.97
C PRO A 80 -4.04 -3.51 24.71
N THR A 81 -3.28 -4.23 25.54
CA THR A 81 -3.75 -5.31 26.42
C THR A 81 -3.00 -5.24 27.76
N ASP A 82 -3.46 -5.98 28.76
CA ASP A 82 -2.78 -6.10 30.05
C ASP A 82 -1.37 -6.72 29.94
N LEU A 83 -1.11 -7.51 28.89
CA LEU A 83 0.16 -8.19 28.65
C LEU A 83 1.15 -7.37 27.82
N ALA A 84 0.63 -6.49 26.96
CA ALA A 84 1.43 -5.74 26.00
C ALA A 84 0.65 -4.50 25.52
N PRO A 85 1.26 -3.30 25.61
CA PRO A 85 0.61 -2.07 25.17
C PRO A 85 0.65 -1.81 23.65
N TYR A 86 1.55 -2.49 22.92
CA TYR A 86 1.81 -2.26 21.49
C TYR A 86 2.57 -3.45 20.87
N PHE A 87 2.79 -3.42 19.55
CA PHE A 87 3.72 -4.30 18.86
C PHE A 87 5.12 -3.67 18.76
N TRP A 88 6.15 -4.37 19.27
CA TRP A 88 7.55 -3.93 19.23
C TRP A 88 8.50 -5.04 18.76
N GLY A 89 7.97 -5.96 17.94
CA GLY A 89 8.71 -6.96 17.16
C GLY A 89 8.86 -6.58 15.67
N THR A 90 9.61 -7.33 14.87
CA THR A 90 9.76 -7.03 13.44
C THR A 90 8.80 -7.85 12.58
N TYR A 91 8.34 -7.30 11.45
CA TYR A 91 7.54 -8.05 10.48
C TYR A 91 8.04 -7.82 9.06
N ASP A 92 8.52 -8.89 8.41
CA ASP A 92 8.87 -8.90 7.00
C ASP A 92 7.87 -9.72 6.18
N GLY A 93 6.97 -9.03 5.48
CA GLY A 93 5.96 -9.64 4.61
C GLY A 93 6.53 -10.21 3.31
N ARG A 94 7.78 -9.88 2.95
CA ARG A 94 8.44 -10.31 1.69
C ARG A 94 7.61 -10.10 0.43
N ARG A 95 6.68 -9.14 0.45
CA ARG A 95 5.68 -8.81 -0.58
C ARG A 95 4.68 -9.91 -0.90
N TYR A 96 4.62 -10.98 -0.10
CA TYR A 96 3.50 -11.91 -0.17
C TYR A 96 2.20 -11.19 0.19
N ALA A 97 1.12 -11.55 -0.49
CA ALA A 97 -0.16 -10.90 -0.32
C ALA A 97 -0.86 -11.41 0.96
N ILE A 98 -1.52 -10.50 1.67
CA ILE A 98 -2.62 -10.82 2.59
C ILE A 98 -3.89 -10.32 1.91
N LYS A 99 -4.69 -11.25 1.41
CA LYS A 99 -5.85 -10.99 0.55
C LYS A 99 -7.11 -10.89 1.40
N ASN A 100 -8.02 -9.98 1.07
CA ASN A 100 -9.38 -9.94 1.61
C ASN A 100 -9.44 -9.79 3.14
N LEU A 101 -8.43 -9.14 3.75
CA LEU A 101 -8.44 -8.85 5.18
C LEU A 101 -9.62 -7.95 5.53
N TYR A 102 -10.45 -8.38 6.49
CA TYR A 102 -11.60 -7.63 6.96
C TYR A 102 -11.44 -7.21 8.42
N ILE A 103 -11.59 -5.92 8.69
CA ILE A 103 -11.64 -5.34 10.03
C ILE A 103 -12.81 -4.35 10.04
N ASN A 104 -13.76 -4.50 10.96
CA ASN A 104 -14.87 -3.58 11.11
C ASN A 104 -15.17 -3.37 12.59
N ASN A 105 -14.40 -2.48 13.22
CA ASN A 105 -14.54 -2.19 14.62
C ASN A 105 -14.58 -0.68 14.88
N LEU A 106 -15.80 -0.16 15.00
CA LEU A 106 -16.07 1.28 15.18
C LEU A 106 -15.71 1.80 16.58
N ASP A 107 -15.37 0.91 17.52
CA ASP A 107 -14.98 1.29 18.88
C ASP A 107 -13.46 1.31 19.06
N LEU A 108 -12.69 0.71 18.13
CA LEU A 108 -11.23 0.66 18.18
C LEU A 108 -10.60 1.91 17.55
N ASP A 109 -9.90 2.67 18.37
CA ASP A 109 -8.87 3.61 17.92
C ASP A 109 -7.59 2.88 17.52
N TYR A 110 -6.82 3.48 16.61
CA TYR A 110 -5.63 2.89 16.00
C TYR A 110 -5.94 1.56 15.31
N THR A 111 -6.69 1.62 14.21
CA THR A 111 -7.08 0.44 13.43
C THR A 111 -6.20 0.27 12.20
N GLY A 112 -5.78 -0.96 11.93
CA GLY A 112 -5.02 -1.43 10.76
C GLY A 112 -4.67 -2.90 10.95
N LEU A 113 -3.88 -3.51 10.05
CA LEU A 113 -3.31 -4.84 10.32
C LEU A 113 -2.58 -4.83 11.68
N PHE A 114 -1.81 -3.78 11.91
CA PHE A 114 -1.28 -3.41 13.22
C PHE A 114 -2.08 -2.23 13.79
N SER A 115 -2.36 -2.27 15.09
CA SER A 115 -2.99 -1.18 15.80
C SER A 115 -1.96 -0.11 16.16
N TYR A 116 -1.11 -0.40 17.14
CA TYR A 116 -0.05 0.48 17.60
C TYR A 116 1.29 -0.26 17.53
N THR A 117 2.24 0.30 16.78
CA THR A 117 3.64 -0.14 16.80
C THR A 117 4.50 0.87 17.53
N PHE A 118 5.42 0.37 18.35
CA PHE A 118 6.40 1.22 19.04
C PHE A 118 7.81 0.72 18.79
N CYS A 119 8.74 1.66 18.60
CA CYS A 119 10.13 1.35 18.53
C CYS A 119 11.01 2.33 19.31
N SER A 120 12.03 1.77 19.97
CA SER A 120 13.15 2.50 20.61
C SER A 120 14.47 2.43 19.84
N SER A 121 14.55 1.73 18.69
CA SER A 121 15.76 1.52 17.88
C SER A 121 15.56 1.80 16.38
N SER A 122 16.66 2.03 15.66
CA SER A 122 16.63 2.27 14.20
C SER A 122 16.54 1.00 13.35
N THR A 123 16.52 -0.19 13.98
CA THR A 123 16.53 -1.50 13.28
C THR A 123 15.15 -2.13 13.15
N PHE A 124 14.12 -1.39 13.52
CA PHE A 124 12.76 -1.87 13.60
C PHE A 124 11.94 -1.49 12.39
N ASP A 125 11.57 -2.52 11.64
CA ASP A 125 10.89 -2.35 10.37
C ASP A 125 9.57 -3.13 10.36
N ILE A 126 8.54 -2.43 9.89
CA ILE A 126 7.35 -3.03 9.29
C ILE A 126 7.57 -2.97 7.79
N GLN A 127 7.90 -4.10 7.17
CA GLN A 127 8.34 -4.12 5.77
C GLN A 127 7.66 -5.17 4.93
N GLY A 128 7.58 -4.91 3.63
CA GLY A 128 7.18 -5.93 2.65
C GLY A 128 5.73 -6.39 2.79
N ILE A 129 4.86 -5.66 3.49
CA ILE A 129 3.48 -6.06 3.69
C ILE A 129 2.65 -5.63 2.48
N ASN A 130 1.95 -6.58 1.85
CA ASN A 130 1.10 -6.33 0.70
C ASN A 130 -0.34 -6.72 1.02
N LEU A 131 -1.19 -5.75 1.35
CA LEU A 131 -2.62 -5.97 1.56
C LEU A 131 -3.36 -5.84 0.22
N VAL A 132 -4.03 -6.91 -0.18
CA VAL A 132 -4.78 -6.98 -1.44
C VAL A 132 -6.27 -7.06 -1.14
N ASN A 133 -7.04 -6.07 -1.62
CA ASN A 133 -8.49 -5.99 -1.39
C ASN A 133 -8.86 -6.03 0.11
N ALA A 134 -8.18 -5.26 0.94
CA ALA A 134 -8.52 -5.13 2.36
C ALA A 134 -9.76 -4.24 2.53
N ASP A 135 -10.61 -4.55 3.51
CA ASP A 135 -11.76 -3.74 3.92
C ASP A 135 -11.62 -3.44 5.42
N ILE A 136 -11.12 -2.24 5.73
CA ILE A 136 -10.72 -1.85 7.08
C ILE A 136 -11.53 -0.63 7.50
N THR A 137 -12.39 -0.81 8.50
CA THR A 137 -13.19 0.23 9.14
C THR A 137 -12.83 0.29 10.63
N GLY A 138 -12.40 1.46 11.08
CA GLY A 138 -12.08 1.77 12.48
C GLY A 138 -12.72 3.06 12.97
N LYS A 139 -12.40 3.47 14.21
CA LYS A 139 -12.91 4.71 14.81
C LYS A 139 -12.16 5.96 14.33
N SER A 140 -11.21 6.48 15.10
CA SER A 140 -10.63 7.82 14.83
C SER A 140 -9.33 7.76 14.05
N VAL A 141 -8.47 6.77 14.30
CA VAL A 141 -7.14 6.68 13.70
C VAL A 141 -7.03 5.38 12.93
N VAL A 142 -6.99 5.46 11.60
CA VAL A 142 -7.09 4.28 10.75
C VAL A 142 -6.05 4.31 9.65
N GLY A 143 -5.25 3.25 9.58
CA GLY A 143 -4.32 2.98 8.49
C GLY A 143 -4.56 1.59 7.91
N GLY A 144 -4.22 1.37 6.64
CA GLY A 144 -4.27 0.02 6.09
C GLY A 144 -3.28 -0.93 6.77
N ILE A 145 -2.01 -0.51 6.88
CA ILE A 145 -0.96 -1.31 7.53
C ILE A 145 -0.95 -1.07 9.04
N VAL A 146 -0.91 0.20 9.49
CA VAL A 146 -0.79 0.53 10.91
C VAL A 146 -1.71 1.69 11.31
N GLY A 147 -2.43 1.59 12.43
CA GLY A 147 -3.16 2.74 12.99
C GLY A 147 -2.21 3.86 13.43
N LEU A 148 -1.42 3.61 14.47
CA LEU A 148 -0.41 4.52 15.03
C LEU A 148 0.98 3.90 14.92
N ASN A 149 1.87 4.54 14.16
CA ASN A 149 3.14 3.94 13.76
C ASN A 149 4.37 4.72 14.25
N TYR A 150 5.12 4.14 15.18
CA TYR A 150 6.48 4.55 15.55
C TYR A 150 7.53 3.56 15.00
N ALA A 151 7.24 2.93 13.86
CA ALA A 151 8.18 2.11 13.10
C ALA A 151 8.61 2.79 11.82
N TYR A 152 9.76 2.39 11.28
CA TYR A 152 10.04 2.57 9.87
C TYR A 152 9.14 1.64 9.04
N THR A 153 8.61 2.16 7.93
CA THR A 153 7.79 1.38 7.01
C THR A 153 8.39 1.42 5.63
N LYS A 154 8.59 0.25 5.02
CA LYS A 154 9.20 0.17 3.69
C LYS A 154 8.67 -0.97 2.85
N ASN A 155 8.56 -0.74 1.54
CA ASN A 155 8.10 -1.76 0.59
C ASN A 155 6.70 -2.29 0.91
N CYS A 156 5.80 -1.44 1.43
CA CYS A 156 4.45 -1.85 1.80
C CYS A 156 3.42 -1.35 0.78
N SER A 157 2.34 -2.10 0.60
CA SER A 157 1.26 -1.76 -0.30
C SER A 157 -0.10 -2.10 0.27
N VAL A 158 -1.09 -1.26 -0.03
CA VAL A 158 -2.49 -1.50 0.34
C VAL A 158 -3.39 -1.21 -0.84
N THR A 159 -4.31 -2.13 -1.10
CA THR A 159 -5.44 -1.94 -2.02
C THR A 159 -6.74 -2.30 -1.32
N GLY A 160 -7.85 -1.66 -1.70
CA GLY A 160 -9.18 -1.93 -1.13
C GLY A 160 -9.85 -0.68 -0.55
N LYS A 161 -10.46 -0.81 0.64
CA LYS A 161 -11.26 0.23 1.29
C LYS A 161 -10.77 0.49 2.70
N ILE A 162 -10.51 1.75 3.02
CA ILE A 162 -10.10 2.18 4.36
C ILE A 162 -11.07 3.26 4.84
N LYS A 163 -11.66 3.08 6.02
CA LYS A 163 -12.64 4.00 6.59
C LYS A 163 -12.34 4.31 8.06
N GLY A 164 -12.37 5.59 8.40
CA GLY A 164 -12.29 6.08 9.77
C GLY A 164 -12.97 7.45 9.92
N LEU A 165 -12.75 8.11 11.05
CA LEU A 165 -13.27 9.45 11.32
C LEU A 165 -12.18 10.53 11.19
N ASN A 166 -11.17 10.53 12.06
CA ASN A 166 -10.34 11.72 12.23
C ASN A 166 -9.04 11.71 11.41
N TYR A 167 -8.23 10.66 11.54
CA TYR A 167 -6.91 10.54 10.92
C TYR A 167 -6.85 9.25 10.12
N VAL A 168 -7.04 9.37 8.80
CA VAL A 168 -7.16 8.21 7.92
C VAL A 168 -6.06 8.24 6.86
N GLY A 169 -5.30 7.15 6.74
CA GLY A 169 -4.31 6.99 5.69
C GLY A 169 -4.30 5.61 5.04
N GLY A 170 -3.85 5.54 3.79
CA GLY A 170 -3.79 4.25 3.08
C GLY A 170 -2.78 3.28 3.70
N ILE A 171 -1.63 3.79 4.15
CA ILE A 171 -0.61 3.00 4.87
C ILE A 171 -0.77 3.16 6.39
N ALA A 172 -0.82 4.40 6.88
CA ALA A 172 -0.88 4.68 8.30
C ALA A 172 -1.88 5.78 8.67
N GLY A 173 -2.58 5.63 9.81
CA GLY A 173 -3.39 6.74 10.34
C GLY A 173 -2.48 7.89 10.81
N ILE A 174 -1.55 7.57 11.71
CA ILE A 174 -0.49 8.47 12.17
C ILE A 174 0.87 7.80 12.00
N GLN A 175 1.82 8.53 11.41
CA GLN A 175 3.15 8.03 11.07
C GLN A 175 4.26 8.92 11.65
N TYR A 176 5.09 8.39 12.55
CA TYR A 176 6.20 9.12 13.18
C TYR A 176 7.55 8.97 12.46
N TYR A 177 7.89 7.78 11.95
CA TYR A 177 9.14 7.60 11.20
C TYR A 177 8.89 7.48 9.70
N SER A 178 9.90 7.14 8.93
CA SER A 178 9.84 7.24 7.48
C SER A 178 8.97 6.13 6.85
N VAL A 179 8.28 6.49 5.77
CA VAL A 179 7.59 5.57 4.85
C VAL A 179 8.31 5.63 3.52
N ASN A 180 8.82 4.49 3.06
CA ASN A 180 9.65 4.43 1.85
C ASN A 180 9.13 3.37 0.88
N ASN A 181 9.24 3.60 -0.43
CA ASN A 181 8.96 2.59 -1.45
C ASN A 181 7.57 1.94 -1.29
N SER A 182 6.57 2.73 -0.90
CA SER A 182 5.26 2.20 -0.50
C SER A 182 4.15 2.87 -1.29
N PHE A 183 3.03 2.18 -1.44
CA PHE A 183 1.89 2.74 -2.18
C PHE A 183 0.53 2.36 -1.63
N SER A 184 -0.44 3.22 -1.89
CA SER A 184 -1.84 2.95 -1.63
C SER A 184 -2.68 3.12 -2.89
N TYR A 185 -3.55 2.14 -3.14
CA TYR A 185 -4.55 2.20 -4.18
C TYR A 185 -5.90 1.77 -3.62
N CYS A 186 -6.48 2.66 -2.81
CA CYS A 186 -7.67 2.42 -2.03
C CYS A 186 -8.78 3.44 -2.33
N GLN A 187 -10.01 3.12 -1.93
CA GLN A 187 -10.98 4.14 -1.57
C GLN A 187 -10.79 4.47 -0.09
N ILE A 188 -10.43 5.72 0.23
CA ILE A 188 -10.18 6.17 1.60
C ILE A 188 -11.28 7.13 2.01
N THR A 189 -12.04 6.78 3.04
CA THR A 189 -13.13 7.61 3.58
C THR A 189 -12.81 8.05 5.01
N GLY A 190 -12.88 9.35 5.26
CA GLY A 190 -12.67 9.96 6.57
C GLY A 190 -13.57 11.18 6.77
N MET A 191 -13.38 11.89 7.87
CA MET A 191 -14.02 13.17 8.17
C MET A 191 -12.97 14.29 8.16
N ASP A 192 -11.94 14.23 9.01
CA ASP A 192 -11.16 15.45 9.33
C ASP A 192 -9.80 15.58 8.64
N VAL A 193 -8.96 14.55 8.64
CA VAL A 193 -7.60 14.59 8.10
C VAL A 193 -7.32 13.30 7.36
N ILE A 194 -7.14 13.42 6.04
CA ILE A 194 -7.03 12.26 5.15
C ILE A 194 -5.80 12.41 4.29
N GLY A 195 -4.97 11.36 4.27
CA GLY A 195 -3.85 11.27 3.35
C GLY A 195 -3.86 9.98 2.55
N GLY A 196 -3.42 10.03 1.30
CA GLY A 196 -3.26 8.82 0.51
C GLY A 196 -2.33 7.80 1.17
N ILE A 197 -1.20 8.25 1.74
CA ILE A 197 -0.24 7.41 2.46
C ILE A 197 -0.46 7.49 3.97
N ALA A 198 -0.50 8.70 4.54
CA ALA A 198 -0.61 8.90 5.98
C ALA A 198 -1.66 9.97 6.32
N GLY A 199 -2.55 9.72 7.29
CA GLY A 199 -3.42 10.78 7.80
C GLY A 199 -2.59 11.95 8.34
N ILE A 200 -1.74 11.66 9.34
CA ILE A 200 -0.74 12.60 9.85
C ILE A 200 0.67 12.03 9.70
N LYS A 201 1.60 12.86 9.21
CA LYS A 201 3.03 12.56 9.15
C LYS A 201 3.84 13.44 10.12
N TYR A 202 4.35 12.86 11.20
CA TYR A 202 5.36 13.49 12.06
C TYR A 202 6.76 13.10 11.61
N PHE A 203 7.73 14.01 11.66
CA PHE A 203 9.17 13.77 11.47
C PHE A 203 9.52 12.95 10.20
N GLY A 204 10.77 12.53 10.04
CA GLY A 204 11.20 11.59 8.99
C GLY A 204 10.79 11.97 7.56
N VAL A 205 10.64 10.97 6.69
CA VAL A 205 10.33 11.19 5.27
C VAL A 205 9.23 10.26 4.74
N ILE A 206 8.34 10.77 3.88
CA ILE A 206 7.64 9.94 2.89
C ILE A 206 8.47 10.03 1.60
N SER A 207 9.10 8.92 1.20
CA SER A 207 9.96 8.91 0.01
C SER A 207 9.66 7.79 -0.96
N ASN A 208 9.88 8.07 -2.24
CA ASN A 208 9.71 7.10 -3.32
C ASN A 208 8.38 6.37 -3.19
N SER A 209 7.28 7.09 -2.94
CA SER A 209 5.99 6.50 -2.58
C SER A 209 4.88 7.13 -3.41
N TYR A 210 3.79 6.41 -3.61
CA TYR A 210 2.68 6.98 -4.38
C TYR A 210 1.31 6.62 -3.85
N SER A 211 0.35 7.52 -4.07
CA SER A 211 -1.06 7.21 -3.84
C SER A 211 -1.88 7.35 -5.10
N SER A 212 -2.53 6.25 -5.44
CA SER A 212 -3.54 6.16 -6.49
C SER A 212 -4.95 6.12 -5.88
N SER A 213 -5.08 6.50 -4.61
CA SER A 213 -6.29 6.33 -3.83
C SER A 213 -7.27 7.47 -4.06
N ASP A 214 -8.55 7.13 -4.18
CA ASP A 214 -9.63 8.12 -4.16
C ASP A 214 -9.96 8.49 -2.72
N LEU A 215 -9.89 9.78 -2.40
CA LEU A 215 -10.02 10.32 -1.05
C LEU A 215 -11.37 11.03 -0.88
N ILE A 216 -12.13 10.65 0.13
CA ILE A 216 -13.45 11.19 0.44
C ILE A 216 -13.46 11.67 1.90
N GLY A 217 -13.68 12.96 2.13
CA GLY A 217 -13.75 13.52 3.49
C GLY A 217 -14.36 14.92 3.57
N ASN A 218 -14.25 15.55 4.75
CA ASN A 218 -14.81 16.88 4.98
C ASN A 218 -13.72 17.96 4.96
N SER A 219 -12.61 17.77 5.69
CA SER A 219 -11.51 18.72 5.77
C SER A 219 -10.13 18.08 5.58
N GLN A 220 -9.09 18.91 5.45
CA GLN A 220 -7.66 18.58 5.42
C GLN A 220 -7.31 17.29 4.65
N ILE A 221 -7.56 17.31 3.35
CA ILE A 221 -7.29 16.17 2.47
C ILE A 221 -6.07 16.47 1.61
N GLY A 222 -5.03 15.66 1.76
CA GLY A 222 -3.83 15.71 0.93
C GLY A 222 -3.59 14.40 0.18
N GLY A 223 -3.23 14.46 -1.10
CA GLY A 223 -3.02 13.26 -1.90
C GLY A 223 -1.99 12.26 -1.34
N LEU A 224 -1.02 12.72 -0.54
CA LEU A 224 -0.06 11.85 0.17
C LEU A 224 -0.23 11.92 1.69
N ALA A 225 -0.36 13.12 2.26
CA ALA A 225 -0.55 13.32 3.69
C ALA A 225 -1.63 14.37 3.98
N GLY A 226 -2.54 14.08 4.90
CA GLY A 226 -3.57 15.06 5.29
C GLY A 226 -2.96 16.21 6.08
N ASN A 227 -2.06 15.91 7.01
CA ASN A 227 -1.31 16.91 7.77
C ASN A 227 0.11 16.42 8.07
N SER A 228 1.03 17.34 8.38
CA SER A 228 2.39 17.00 8.77
C SER A 228 2.98 17.93 9.82
N ASN A 229 3.95 17.40 10.56
CA ASN A 229 4.77 18.16 11.49
C ASN A 229 6.24 17.79 11.31
N SER A 230 7.04 18.73 10.80
CA SER A 230 8.49 18.59 10.66
C SER A 230 8.90 17.39 9.80
N ALA A 231 8.13 17.12 8.74
CA ALA A 231 8.34 15.99 7.85
C ALA A 231 8.79 16.41 6.45
N LEU A 232 9.49 15.52 5.76
CA LEU A 232 9.82 15.67 4.35
C LEU A 232 8.94 14.75 3.49
N ILE A 233 8.42 15.26 2.39
CA ILE A 233 7.82 14.45 1.33
C ILE A 233 8.71 14.61 0.09
N LYS A 234 9.28 13.52 -0.41
CA LYS A 234 10.21 13.56 -1.55
C LYS A 234 9.96 12.46 -2.56
N ASN A 235 10.25 12.74 -3.82
CA ASN A 235 10.20 11.75 -4.91
C ASN A 235 8.91 10.90 -4.87
N SER A 236 7.78 11.55 -4.64
CA SER A 236 6.51 10.87 -4.41
C SER A 236 5.40 11.50 -5.24
N TYR A 237 4.31 10.78 -5.49
CA TYR A 237 3.23 11.36 -6.27
C TYR A 237 1.84 10.90 -5.87
N ALA A 238 0.82 11.72 -6.16
CA ALA A 238 -0.58 11.37 -5.98
C ALA A 238 -1.37 11.55 -7.28
N ARG A 239 -2.27 10.62 -7.59
CA ARG A 239 -3.11 10.71 -8.80
C ARG A 239 -4.61 10.52 -8.60
N GLY A 240 -5.03 10.08 -7.42
CA GLY A 240 -6.43 9.77 -7.17
C GLY A 240 -7.30 11.01 -7.04
N LYS A 241 -8.63 10.82 -7.09
CA LYS A 241 -9.59 11.90 -6.92
C LYS A 241 -9.60 12.38 -5.47
N ILE A 242 -9.85 13.67 -5.28
CA ILE A 242 -10.03 14.26 -3.95
C ILE A 242 -11.43 14.88 -3.90
N ASN A 243 -12.28 14.35 -3.03
CA ASN A 243 -13.62 14.85 -2.79
C ASN A 243 -13.79 15.27 -1.33
N GLY A 244 -13.98 16.56 -1.10
CA GLY A 244 -14.32 17.08 0.22
C GLY A 244 -14.76 18.53 0.19
N ASN A 245 -14.95 19.11 1.37
CA ASN A 245 -15.62 20.40 1.50
C ASN A 245 -14.66 21.57 1.77
N SER A 246 -13.53 21.31 2.42
CA SER A 246 -12.58 22.36 2.82
C SER A 246 -11.14 21.86 2.87
N SER A 247 -10.18 22.76 2.65
CA SER A 247 -8.73 22.47 2.75
C SER A 247 -8.34 21.22 1.95
N LEU A 248 -8.55 21.27 0.64
CA LEU A 248 -8.17 20.20 -0.30
C LEU A 248 -6.86 20.58 -0.98
N ASN A 249 -5.89 19.68 -0.98
CA ASN A 249 -4.55 19.95 -1.49
C ASN A 249 -3.98 18.74 -2.24
N GLY A 250 -3.16 19.01 -3.26
CA GLY A 250 -2.65 17.99 -4.16
C GLY A 250 -1.81 16.90 -3.49
N LEU A 251 -0.92 17.26 -2.56
CA LEU A 251 -0.03 16.31 -1.87
C LEU A 251 -0.16 16.39 -0.35
N LEU A 252 -0.10 17.60 0.19
CA LEU A 252 -0.13 17.87 1.62
C LEU A 252 -1.16 18.98 1.89
N SER A 253 -2.08 18.75 2.84
CA SER A 253 -3.08 19.77 3.17
C SER A 253 -2.76 20.62 4.40
N GLY A 254 -2.28 20.03 5.48
CA GLY A 254 -2.00 20.73 6.72
C GLY A 254 -0.50 20.82 6.98
N ASN A 255 -0.08 21.87 7.68
CA ASN A 255 1.26 21.96 8.20
C ASN A 255 1.26 22.51 9.63
N LEU A 256 1.74 21.73 10.57
CA LEU A 256 1.89 22.10 11.98
C LEU A 256 3.26 22.74 12.29
N SER A 257 4.19 22.80 11.32
CA SER A 257 5.55 23.32 11.53
C SER A 257 6.20 23.88 10.25
N THR A 258 6.90 25.01 10.34
CA THR A 258 7.58 25.64 9.19
C THR A 258 8.71 24.80 8.57
N SER A 259 9.15 23.72 9.23
CA SER A 259 10.18 22.82 8.72
C SER A 259 9.67 21.72 7.78
N THR A 260 8.35 21.62 7.55
CA THR A 260 7.80 20.69 6.56
C THR A 260 8.14 21.13 5.14
N VAL A 261 8.66 20.21 4.32
CA VAL A 261 9.00 20.47 2.91
C VAL A 261 8.50 19.36 2.00
N VAL A 262 8.00 19.72 0.82
CA VAL A 262 7.63 18.80 -0.27
C VAL A 262 8.53 19.08 -1.48
N THR A 263 9.36 18.12 -1.87
CA THR A 263 10.32 18.27 -2.98
C THR A 263 10.17 17.16 -4.02
N ASN A 264 10.45 17.47 -5.29
CA ASN A 264 10.46 16.49 -6.39
C ASN A 264 9.23 15.57 -6.42
N SER A 265 8.07 16.12 -6.05
CA SER A 265 6.84 15.36 -5.85
C SER A 265 5.69 16.01 -6.60
N PHE A 266 4.79 15.19 -7.11
CA PHE A 266 3.83 15.62 -8.13
C PHE A 266 2.43 15.14 -7.83
N TRP A 267 1.42 15.94 -8.16
CA TRP A 267 0.04 15.44 -8.18
C TRP A 267 -0.61 15.67 -9.53
N ASN A 268 -1.55 14.80 -9.88
CA ASN A 268 -2.38 15.02 -11.05
C ASN A 268 -3.51 16.03 -10.74
N LYS A 269 -3.40 17.25 -11.28
CA LYS A 269 -4.39 18.32 -11.08
C LYS A 269 -5.66 18.13 -11.90
N ASP A 270 -5.61 17.42 -13.03
CA ASP A 270 -6.78 17.18 -13.88
C ASP A 270 -7.73 16.17 -13.24
N ILE A 271 -7.19 15.12 -12.60
CA ILE A 271 -7.98 14.08 -11.92
C ILE A 271 -8.47 14.57 -10.55
N SER A 272 -7.60 15.23 -9.78
CA SER A 272 -7.99 15.73 -8.45
C SER A 272 -8.85 16.99 -8.52
N GLY A 273 -8.76 17.78 -9.58
CA GLY A 273 -9.37 19.11 -9.65
C GLY A 273 -8.69 20.16 -8.76
N ILE A 274 -7.50 19.85 -8.21
CA ILE A 274 -6.82 20.69 -7.22
C ILE A 274 -5.60 21.37 -7.83
N SER A 275 -5.50 22.70 -7.68
CA SER A 275 -4.41 23.51 -8.25
C SER A 275 -3.26 23.81 -7.29
N THR A 276 -3.40 23.55 -5.99
CA THR A 276 -2.41 23.92 -4.96
C THR A 276 -2.07 22.76 -4.02
N SER A 277 -0.91 22.86 -3.37
CA SER A 277 -0.53 21.99 -2.26
C SER A 277 0.29 22.78 -1.24
N VAL A 278 0.15 22.45 0.04
CA VAL A 278 0.99 23.01 1.10
C VAL A 278 2.39 22.39 1.02
N GLY A 279 3.42 23.16 1.42
CA GLY A 279 4.79 22.68 1.55
C GLY A 279 5.56 22.50 0.23
N GLY A 280 4.93 22.68 -0.93
CA GLY A 280 5.56 22.61 -2.25
C GLY A 280 4.98 21.50 -3.14
N GLY A 281 5.86 20.88 -3.94
CA GLY A 281 5.47 19.97 -5.02
C GLY A 281 4.92 20.68 -6.26
N SER A 282 4.54 19.91 -7.28
CA SER A 282 4.02 20.46 -8.54
C SER A 282 2.76 19.75 -9.03
N GLY A 283 1.72 20.54 -9.33
CA GLY A 283 0.49 20.08 -9.94
C GLY A 283 0.64 19.96 -11.44
N LEU A 284 0.62 18.73 -11.93
CA LEU A 284 0.84 18.39 -13.32
C LEU A 284 -0.45 17.90 -13.95
N SER A 285 -0.61 18.17 -15.24
CA SER A 285 -1.65 17.54 -16.05
C SER A 285 -1.40 16.03 -16.16
N THR A 286 -2.43 15.31 -16.57
CA THR A 286 -2.36 13.87 -16.85
C THR A 286 -1.29 13.56 -17.89
N ASN A 287 -1.20 14.37 -18.95
CA ASN A 287 -0.21 14.18 -19.99
C ASN A 287 1.22 14.37 -19.48
N GLU A 288 1.47 15.38 -18.63
CA GLU A 288 2.79 15.61 -18.02
C GLU A 288 3.19 14.47 -17.08
N MET A 289 2.25 13.92 -16.32
CA MET A 289 2.48 12.75 -15.43
C MET A 289 2.80 11.46 -16.18
N PHE A 290 2.55 11.39 -17.49
CA PHE A 290 2.91 10.24 -18.30
C PHE A 290 4.27 10.36 -19.00
N LEU A 291 4.93 11.50 -18.91
CA LEU A 291 6.26 11.68 -19.47
C LEU A 291 7.32 11.21 -18.48
N ILE A 292 8.14 10.23 -18.88
CA ILE A 292 9.27 9.77 -18.05
C ILE A 292 10.23 10.93 -17.67
N THR A 293 10.40 11.90 -18.56
CA THR A 293 11.25 13.08 -18.35
C THR A 293 10.77 13.98 -17.22
N THR A 294 9.48 13.95 -16.88
CA THR A 294 8.93 14.65 -15.70
C THR A 294 9.63 14.19 -14.43
N TYR A 295 9.93 12.89 -14.33
CA TYR A 295 10.50 12.28 -13.15
C TYR A 295 12.03 12.28 -13.19
N THR A 296 12.63 11.87 -14.31
CA THR A 296 14.10 11.79 -14.43
C THR A 296 14.76 13.16 -14.38
N SER A 297 14.10 14.23 -14.84
CA SER A 297 14.61 15.61 -14.68
C SER A 297 14.60 16.12 -13.23
N LYS A 298 13.89 15.43 -12.32
CA LYS A 298 13.90 15.69 -10.87
C LYS A 298 14.73 14.69 -10.08
N GLY A 299 15.53 13.87 -10.76
CA GLY A 299 16.42 12.91 -10.10
C GLY A 299 15.73 11.65 -9.59
N TRP A 300 14.59 11.25 -10.18
CA TRP A 300 14.00 9.95 -9.87
C TRP A 300 14.77 8.86 -10.60
N ASP A 301 15.19 7.85 -9.85
CA ASP A 301 15.92 6.67 -10.34
C ASP A 301 14.97 5.69 -11.05
N PHE A 302 14.94 5.77 -12.38
CA PHE A 302 14.14 4.91 -13.25
C PHE A 302 14.97 3.75 -13.81
N VAL A 303 14.29 2.69 -14.23
CA VAL A 303 14.92 1.63 -15.05
C VAL A 303 15.56 2.21 -16.30
N ASP A 304 16.71 1.65 -16.67
CA ASP A 304 17.43 1.95 -17.92
C ASP A 304 17.99 3.39 -18.01
N GLU A 305 18.11 4.10 -16.88
CA GLU A 305 18.94 5.29 -16.74
C GLU A 305 19.93 5.13 -15.57
N THR A 306 21.10 5.77 -15.66
CA THR A 306 22.15 5.64 -14.63
C THR A 306 22.63 6.98 -14.09
N ILE A 307 21.97 8.08 -14.47
CA ILE A 307 22.38 9.43 -14.09
C ILE A 307 21.90 9.73 -12.67
N ASN A 308 20.72 9.25 -12.29
CA ASN A 308 20.10 9.58 -11.00
C ASN A 308 20.11 8.45 -9.97
N GLY A 309 20.79 7.34 -10.25
CA GLY A 309 20.87 6.19 -9.36
C GLY A 309 21.22 4.91 -10.11
N THR A 310 21.33 3.81 -9.35
CA THR A 310 21.48 2.45 -9.91
C THR A 310 20.50 1.46 -9.28
N GLU A 311 19.67 1.93 -8.34
CA GLU A 311 18.72 1.15 -7.59
C GLU A 311 17.48 0.79 -8.42
N ASN A 312 17.27 1.46 -9.56
CA ASN A 312 16.23 1.18 -10.55
C ASN A 312 14.85 1.06 -9.88
N ILE A 313 14.48 2.08 -9.10
CA ILE A 313 13.29 2.06 -8.23
C ILE A 313 12.01 2.06 -9.07
N TRP A 314 11.96 2.91 -10.08
CA TRP A 314 10.75 3.22 -10.84
C TRP A 314 10.78 2.68 -12.26
N LYS A 315 9.61 2.45 -12.84
CA LYS A 315 9.40 2.32 -14.28
C LYS A 315 8.07 2.93 -14.68
N MET A 316 7.90 3.30 -15.93
CA MET A 316 6.59 3.66 -16.45
C MET A 316 5.70 2.42 -16.56
N ASP A 317 4.42 2.54 -16.20
CA ASP A 317 3.48 1.44 -16.27
C ASP A 317 2.99 1.18 -17.70
N THR A 318 3.60 0.18 -18.32
CA THR A 318 3.22 -0.29 -19.67
C THR A 318 2.15 -1.37 -19.65
N PHE A 319 1.75 -1.86 -18.46
CA PHE A 319 0.80 -2.96 -18.29
C PHE A 319 -0.54 -2.53 -17.67
N ASN A 320 -0.73 -1.23 -17.45
CA ASN A 320 -1.93 -0.66 -16.83
C ASN A 320 -2.23 -1.23 -15.43
N ILE A 321 -1.18 -1.51 -14.65
CA ILE A 321 -1.27 -1.89 -13.22
C ILE A 321 -1.73 -0.68 -12.39
N ASN A 322 -1.36 0.51 -12.83
CA ASN A 322 -1.60 1.78 -12.17
C ASN A 322 -1.97 2.86 -13.20
N ASP A 323 -2.79 2.50 -14.18
CA ASP A 323 -3.35 3.41 -15.18
C ASP A 323 -2.31 4.22 -15.98
N GLY A 324 -1.13 3.64 -16.23
CA GLY A 324 -0.07 4.27 -17.03
C GLY A 324 0.88 5.18 -16.25
N TYR A 325 0.63 5.43 -14.95
CA TYR A 325 1.50 6.21 -14.08
C TYR A 325 2.71 5.39 -13.61
N PRO A 326 3.82 6.03 -13.17
CA PRO A 326 4.97 5.28 -12.71
C PRO A 326 4.65 4.25 -11.62
N ILE A 327 5.22 3.06 -11.75
CA ILE A 327 5.10 1.98 -10.77
C ILE A 327 6.50 1.59 -10.30
N PHE A 328 6.57 0.86 -9.19
CA PHE A 328 7.84 0.28 -8.80
C PHE A 328 8.29 -0.79 -9.81
N ASN A 329 9.59 -0.91 -10.02
CA ASN A 329 10.15 -1.84 -10.98
C ASN A 329 9.73 -3.31 -10.73
N TYR A 330 9.55 -3.69 -9.45
CA TYR A 330 9.08 -5.03 -9.09
C TYR A 330 7.62 -5.31 -9.44
N GLN A 331 6.78 -4.28 -9.67
CA GLN A 331 5.39 -4.46 -10.04
C GLN A 331 5.31 -4.93 -11.48
N ASN A 332 4.78 -6.13 -11.71
CA ASN A 332 4.66 -6.73 -13.03
C ASN A 332 3.25 -7.30 -13.19
N ALA A 333 2.74 -7.31 -14.43
CA ALA A 333 1.50 -8.01 -14.71
C ALA A 333 1.74 -9.52 -14.56
N ASN A 334 0.88 -10.20 -13.81
CA ASN A 334 0.82 -11.65 -13.77
C ASN A 334 0.26 -12.15 -15.10
N LEU A 335 1.09 -12.19 -16.14
CA LEU A 335 0.75 -12.84 -17.40
C LEU A 335 0.88 -14.36 -17.18
N SER A 336 -0.18 -15.02 -16.72
CA SER A 336 -0.29 -16.48 -16.83
C SER A 336 -0.44 -16.83 -18.31
N VAL A 337 0.63 -17.31 -18.91
CA VAL A 337 0.66 -17.72 -20.32
C VAL A 337 0.03 -19.10 -20.45
N ASP A 338 -1.30 -19.17 -20.44
CA ASP A 338 -2.01 -20.37 -20.93
C ASP A 338 -3.21 -20.05 -21.86
N ASP A 339 -3.75 -18.84 -21.83
CA ASP A 339 -4.87 -18.51 -22.72
C ASP A 339 -4.41 -18.06 -24.11
N ARG A 340 -4.52 -18.98 -25.08
CA ARG A 340 -4.46 -18.69 -26.53
C ARG A 340 -5.60 -17.80 -27.05
N ASN A 341 -6.44 -17.26 -26.15
CA ASN A 341 -7.66 -16.51 -26.43
C ASN A 341 -7.84 -15.24 -25.56
N SER A 342 -6.82 -14.79 -24.81
CA SER A 342 -6.97 -13.61 -23.95
C SER A 342 -7.10 -12.32 -24.78
N SER A 343 -8.22 -11.62 -24.58
CA SER A 343 -8.42 -10.23 -25.02
C SER A 343 -7.77 -9.29 -24.00
N PHE A 344 -6.85 -8.43 -24.44
CA PHE A 344 -6.26 -7.40 -23.60
C PHE A 344 -6.96 -6.07 -23.86
N ASN A 345 -7.48 -5.44 -22.81
CA ASN A 345 -7.95 -4.06 -22.87
C ASN A 345 -6.79 -3.16 -22.47
N ILE A 346 -6.29 -2.38 -23.42
CA ILE A 346 -5.31 -1.33 -23.16
C ILE A 346 -6.03 -0.02 -23.40
N VAL A 347 -6.02 0.86 -22.40
CA VAL A 347 -6.59 2.21 -22.54
C VAL A 347 -5.67 3.02 -23.45
N TYR A 348 -6.22 3.53 -24.56
CA TYR A 348 -5.52 4.39 -25.50
C TYR A 348 -6.22 5.77 -25.57
N PRO A 349 -5.49 6.89 -25.69
CA PRO A 349 -4.02 6.99 -25.76
C PRO A 349 -3.33 6.63 -24.43
N ASN A 350 -2.32 5.75 -24.51
CA ASN A 350 -1.33 5.58 -23.45
C ASN A 350 -0.03 6.26 -23.94
N PRO A 351 0.26 7.49 -23.50
CA PRO A 351 1.42 8.23 -24.00
C PRO A 351 2.78 7.68 -23.53
N ALA A 352 2.82 6.69 -22.64
CA ALA A 352 4.03 5.91 -22.33
C ALA A 352 4.27 4.76 -23.33
N MET A 353 3.31 4.44 -24.20
CA MET A 353 3.45 3.46 -25.28
C MET A 353 3.17 4.09 -26.63
N GLN A 354 4.24 4.50 -27.34
CA GLN A 354 4.17 4.82 -28.78
C GLN A 354 3.92 3.56 -29.63
N TYR A 355 4.14 2.38 -29.07
CA TYR A 355 4.03 1.08 -29.71
C TYR A 355 3.50 0.04 -28.74
N LEU A 356 2.62 -0.85 -29.22
CA LEU A 356 2.23 -2.04 -28.49
C LEU A 356 3.16 -3.19 -28.86
N ASN A 357 3.89 -3.72 -27.89
CA ASN A 357 4.81 -4.84 -28.09
C ASN A 357 4.15 -6.16 -27.70
N PHE A 358 3.95 -7.03 -28.70
CA PHE A 358 3.42 -8.37 -28.48
C PHE A 358 4.51 -9.42 -28.67
N LYS A 359 4.71 -10.27 -27.66
CA LYS A 359 5.68 -11.39 -27.72
C LYS A 359 5.26 -12.52 -28.67
N LYS A 360 4.02 -12.49 -29.19
CA LYS A 360 3.46 -13.49 -30.12
C LYS A 360 2.55 -12.79 -31.15
N PRO A 361 2.37 -13.36 -32.35
CA PRO A 361 1.47 -12.81 -33.36
C PRO A 361 0.03 -12.75 -32.87
N LEU A 362 -0.64 -11.60 -33.05
CA LEU A 362 -2.06 -11.43 -32.74
C LEU A 362 -2.93 -11.94 -33.89
N LYS A 363 -4.07 -12.59 -33.57
CA LYS A 363 -5.05 -13.03 -34.57
C LYS A 363 -5.93 -11.87 -35.09
N SER A 364 -6.23 -10.90 -34.24
CA SER A 364 -7.08 -9.74 -34.56
C SER A 364 -6.89 -8.64 -33.51
N VAL A 365 -7.13 -7.39 -33.91
CA VAL A 365 -7.17 -6.24 -33.00
C VAL A 365 -8.51 -5.52 -33.18
N ILE A 366 -9.12 -5.12 -32.05
CA ILE A 366 -10.28 -4.24 -32.01
C ILE A 366 -9.90 -3.03 -31.18
N VAL A 367 -10.13 -1.82 -31.71
CA VAL A 367 -9.89 -0.55 -31.00
C VAL A 367 -11.24 0.09 -30.73
N TYR A 368 -11.46 0.51 -29.50
CA TYR A 368 -12.62 1.29 -29.09
C TYR A 368 -12.17 2.70 -28.69
N ASP A 369 -13.03 3.69 -28.84
CA ASP A 369 -12.84 5.00 -28.22
C ASP A 369 -13.24 4.99 -26.75
N LEU A 370 -12.99 6.12 -26.07
CA LEU A 370 -13.33 6.32 -24.65
C LEU A 370 -14.85 6.23 -24.36
N MET A 371 -15.70 6.26 -25.39
CA MET A 371 -17.16 6.09 -25.26
C MET A 371 -17.60 4.65 -25.54
N GLY A 372 -16.65 3.72 -25.69
CA GLY A 372 -16.92 2.31 -26.00
C GLY A 372 -17.35 2.06 -27.45
N ARG A 373 -17.23 3.04 -28.34
CA ARG A 373 -17.57 2.88 -29.76
C ARG A 373 -16.39 2.25 -30.48
N LYS A 374 -16.67 1.23 -31.29
CA LYS A 374 -15.67 0.53 -32.08
C LYS A 374 -15.13 1.44 -33.18
N GLN A 375 -13.85 1.78 -33.10
CA GLN A 375 -13.15 2.64 -34.08
C GLN A 375 -12.44 1.81 -35.15
N PHE A 376 -11.93 0.63 -34.79
CA PHE A 376 -11.23 -0.25 -35.72
C PHE A 376 -11.49 -1.71 -35.39
N ALA A 377 -11.63 -2.55 -36.42
CA ALA A 377 -11.38 -3.99 -36.31
C ALA A 377 -10.76 -4.51 -37.58
N GLY A 378 -9.67 -5.25 -37.43
CA GLY A 378 -8.96 -5.82 -38.56
C GLY A 378 -8.20 -7.09 -38.19
N ARG A 379 -7.91 -7.88 -39.22
CA ARG A 379 -6.83 -8.87 -39.19
C ARG A 379 -5.54 -8.12 -39.52
N LEU A 380 -4.50 -8.29 -38.71
CA LEU A 380 -3.21 -7.68 -39.01
C LEU A 380 -2.52 -8.44 -40.14
N GLN A 381 -2.20 -7.71 -41.21
CA GLN A 381 -1.20 -8.16 -42.17
C GLN A 381 0.17 -7.81 -41.55
N VAL A 382 0.91 -8.85 -41.15
CA VAL A 382 2.12 -8.73 -40.35
C VAL A 382 3.25 -8.15 -41.20
N CYS A 383 3.74 -6.95 -40.89
CA CYS A 383 5.10 -6.56 -41.23
C CYS A 383 6.00 -6.95 -40.05
N LEU A 384 6.80 -8.01 -40.23
CA LEU A 384 7.83 -8.40 -39.27
C LEU A 384 9.02 -7.45 -39.44
N ASP A 385 9.46 -6.80 -38.37
CA ASP A 385 10.82 -6.25 -38.33
C ASP A 385 11.81 -7.37 -37.91
N VAL A 386 13.08 -7.18 -38.21
CA VAL A 386 14.23 -8.09 -38.09
C VAL A 386 14.35 -8.72 -36.69
N SER A 387 13.74 -8.12 -35.65
CA SER A 387 13.71 -8.62 -34.27
C SER A 387 12.62 -9.65 -33.92
N ARG A 388 11.78 -10.09 -34.89
CA ARG A 388 10.57 -10.93 -34.65
C ARG A 388 9.56 -10.30 -33.68
N THR A 389 9.53 -8.97 -33.60
CA THR A 389 8.55 -8.21 -32.81
C THR A 389 7.46 -7.68 -33.74
N VAL A 390 6.18 -7.83 -33.37
CA VAL A 390 5.07 -7.18 -34.08
C VAL A 390 4.92 -5.77 -33.51
N LEU A 391 5.23 -4.76 -34.31
CA LEU A 391 5.04 -3.34 -33.97
C LEU A 391 3.71 -2.86 -34.55
N LEU A 392 2.75 -2.51 -33.69
CA LEU A 392 1.59 -1.71 -34.12
C LEU A 392 1.93 -0.23 -33.98
N ARG A 393 2.10 0.45 -35.12
CA ARG A 393 2.07 1.92 -35.16
C ARG A 393 0.63 2.36 -35.38
N LEU A 394 -0.08 2.65 -34.29
CA LEU A 394 -1.36 3.35 -34.37
C LEU A 394 -1.04 4.82 -34.68
N LEU A 395 -0.99 5.17 -35.96
CA LEU A 395 -1.04 6.57 -36.37
C LEU A 395 -2.34 7.14 -35.79
N ALA A 396 -2.21 8.17 -34.97
CA ALA A 396 -3.34 8.90 -34.42
C ALA A 396 -4.21 9.37 -35.59
N PHE A 397 -5.33 8.70 -35.80
CA PHE A 397 -6.40 9.25 -36.60
C PHE A 397 -7.10 10.26 -35.71
N LEU A 398 -6.69 11.53 -35.86
CA LEU A 398 -7.55 12.67 -35.56
C LEU A 398 -8.72 12.69 -36.55
#